data_AF-A0A6C0DH18-F1
#
_entry.id   AF-A0A6C0DH18-F1
#
_cell.length_a   1.000
_cell.length_b   1.000
_cell.length_c   1.000
_cell.angle_alpha   90.00
_cell.angle_beta   90.00
_cell.angle_gamma   90.00
#
_symmetry.space_group_name_H-M   'P 1'
#
loop_
_entity.id
_entity.type
_entity.pdbx_description
1 polymer ?
#
loop_
_entity_poly.entity_id
_entity_poly.type
_entity_poly.pdbx_seq_one_letter_code
_entity_poly.pdbx_strand_id
1 'polypeptide(L)'
;MFYKGIIFDLDNTLYDYDLCHRKALEEAFNFIVMNNINLNIDIIKREYTNISKNLKNELNLTASSHNKGIYFKHLLEKLKEDISFVSTINKIYWDVFYKNMACFDGVKEFIIWNKNLGKKIGILTDYETEYQIIKLENLDLLKYVDVVVTSEEVGIEKPSIKMFNAILQKMKLHPYEVIMIGDNYEKDVKGALNASILSYWFHETNLEFNCFKKLHSKFIAIYNELEILKVISKYCGERFDLVQAGGGNTSVKINELMFIKASGYNLTNIDESNGYVVMNNITLLEDIKNNSVKDVTEYNFIGSKRGSIESFMHSILKKYTIHLHPIQVNKILISNKAKEIIEEIYPKSLIIDYFTPGIKICNKIKEKYNNENVIFLLNHGLIITHDEIGEIFNLLNDVLDKFELYQKLDFTNYKNTNKISNIINTTFNTYNVSYLSEDILINNFFLERNQLFKEKITFPDALIYCGVEILLSLSDIDEYKNKYNEPPKIITFNNKIYINAHSITKCREIEEVLKSNLMILDNNFNKNYLPLNEICFLNKWDAEKYRKLL
;
A
#
# COMPACT_ATOMS: atom_id res chain seq x y z
N MET A 1 -1.39 -1.14 0.53
CA MET A 1 -1.40 0.14 1.26
C MET A 1 -0.05 0.83 1.23
N PHE A 2 -0.07 2.17 1.28
CA PHE A 2 1.09 3.08 1.25
C PHE A 2 1.98 3.06 2.51
N TYR A 3 1.58 2.30 3.52
CA TYR A 3 2.35 1.99 4.71
C TYR A 3 2.56 0.47 4.82
N LYS A 4 3.61 0.06 5.53
CA LYS A 4 3.96 -1.33 5.86
C LYS A 4 3.66 -1.69 7.31
N GLY A 5 3.55 -0.69 8.20
CA GLY A 5 3.18 -0.91 9.60
C GLY A 5 2.26 0.16 10.16
N ILE A 6 1.59 -0.18 11.25
CA ILE A 6 0.77 0.73 12.05
C ILE A 6 1.25 0.67 13.50
N ILE A 7 1.43 1.83 14.11
CA ILE A 7 1.67 1.98 15.53
C ILE A 7 0.39 2.53 16.16
N PHE A 8 -0.07 1.90 17.24
CA PHE A 8 -1.17 2.38 18.04
C PHE A 8 -0.68 2.81 19.42
N ASP A 9 -1.21 3.92 19.90
CA ASP A 9 -1.39 4.08 21.34
C ASP A 9 -2.44 3.08 21.87
N LEU A 10 -2.45 2.82 23.17
CA LEU A 10 -3.33 1.83 23.80
C LEU A 10 -4.50 2.45 24.56
N ASP A 11 -4.20 3.29 25.57
CA ASP A 11 -5.18 3.82 26.52
C ASP A 11 -5.98 4.96 25.86
N ASN A 12 -7.32 4.92 25.89
CA ASN A 12 -8.19 5.87 25.18
C ASN A 12 -8.06 5.89 23.64
N THR A 13 -7.19 5.04 23.08
CA THR A 13 -7.09 4.81 21.64
C THR A 13 -7.78 3.50 21.21
N LEU A 14 -7.48 2.38 21.88
CA LEU A 14 -8.06 1.07 21.52
C LEU A 14 -9.26 0.68 22.39
N TYR A 15 -9.39 1.29 23.56
CA TYR A 15 -10.46 1.09 24.52
C TYR A 15 -10.61 2.32 25.44
N ASP A 16 -11.72 2.40 26.17
CA ASP A 16 -12.00 3.49 27.11
C ASP A 16 -11.26 3.28 28.44
N TYR A 17 -10.05 3.86 28.56
CA TYR A 17 -9.27 3.80 29.79
C TYR A 17 -9.99 4.56 30.91
N ASP A 18 -10.58 5.71 30.63
CA ASP A 18 -11.19 6.58 31.64
C ASP A 18 -12.42 5.95 32.31
N LEU A 19 -13.23 5.20 31.56
CA LEU A 19 -14.32 4.38 32.10
C LEU A 19 -13.80 3.29 33.02
N CYS A 20 -12.79 2.52 32.58
CA CYS A 20 -12.20 1.44 33.36
C CYS A 20 -11.57 2.00 34.65
N HIS A 21 -10.84 3.11 34.52
CA HIS A 21 -10.18 3.80 35.61
C HIS A 21 -11.17 4.31 36.66
N ARG A 22 -12.25 4.99 36.25
CA ARG A 22 -13.28 5.48 37.18
C ARG A 22 -13.92 4.35 37.98
N LYS A 23 -14.37 3.28 37.31
CA LYS A 23 -15.02 2.15 37.97
C LYS A 23 -14.08 1.45 38.95
N ALA A 24 -12.82 1.27 38.55
CA ALA A 24 -11.79 0.68 39.40
C ALA A 24 -11.50 1.54 40.64
N LEU A 25 -11.41 2.87 40.49
CA LEU A 25 -11.25 3.77 41.64
C LEU A 25 -12.47 3.78 42.56
N GLU A 26 -13.67 3.77 42.00
CA GLU A 26 -14.91 3.72 42.79
C GLU A 26 -14.93 2.49 43.69
N GLU A 27 -14.62 1.31 43.16
CA GLU A 27 -14.58 0.08 43.97
C GLU A 27 -13.43 0.10 45.00
N ALA A 28 -12.25 0.57 44.60
CA ALA A 28 -11.12 0.72 45.50
C ALA A 28 -11.44 1.66 46.67
N PHE A 29 -12.13 2.77 46.42
CA PHE A 29 -12.53 3.70 47.46
C PHE A 29 -13.67 3.15 48.32
N ASN A 30 -14.63 2.42 47.75
CA ASN A 30 -15.68 1.74 48.51
C ASN A 30 -15.09 0.73 49.50
N PHE A 31 -14.07 -0.02 49.09
CA PHE A 31 -13.34 -0.92 49.98
C PHE A 31 -12.72 -0.17 51.18
N ILE A 32 -12.10 1.00 50.95
CA ILE A 32 -11.53 1.81 52.04
C ILE A 32 -12.63 2.28 53.00
N VAL A 33 -13.76 2.77 52.49
CA VAL A 33 -14.90 3.22 53.31
C VAL A 33 -15.50 2.06 54.14
N MET A 34 -15.63 0.87 53.56
CA MET A 34 -16.16 -0.30 54.27
C MET A 34 -15.26 -0.75 55.43
N ASN A 35 -13.94 -0.56 55.31
CA ASN A 35 -12.98 -0.89 56.36
C ASN A 35 -12.81 0.24 57.40
N ASN A 36 -13.35 1.44 57.15
CA ASN A 36 -13.42 2.51 58.14
C ASN A 36 -14.67 3.41 57.95
N ILE A 37 -15.68 3.16 58.78
CA ILE A 37 -17.01 3.81 58.74
C ILE A 37 -16.95 5.34 58.90
N ASN A 38 -15.87 5.88 59.47
CA ASN A 38 -15.72 7.32 59.70
C ASN A 38 -15.14 8.10 58.50
N LEU A 39 -14.75 7.43 57.42
CA LEU A 39 -14.19 8.08 56.23
C LEU A 39 -15.28 8.47 55.22
N ASN A 40 -15.26 9.73 54.80
CA ASN A 40 -16.10 10.23 53.72
C ASN A 40 -15.42 10.01 52.36
N ILE A 41 -16.15 9.41 51.41
CA ILE A 41 -15.71 9.14 50.04
C ILE A 41 -15.15 10.38 49.30
N ASP A 42 -15.70 11.56 49.57
CA ASP A 42 -15.28 12.81 48.93
C ASP A 42 -13.89 13.24 49.41
N ILE A 43 -13.55 12.95 50.67
CA ILE A 43 -12.21 13.20 51.22
C ILE A 43 -11.20 12.28 50.53
N ILE A 44 -11.53 10.99 50.39
CA ILE A 44 -10.67 10.00 49.74
C ILE A 44 -10.37 10.41 48.28
N LYS A 45 -11.40 10.76 47.51
CA LYS A 45 -11.27 11.22 46.12
C LYS A 45 -10.37 12.45 46.01
N ARG A 46 -10.56 13.43 46.90
CA ARG A 46 -9.75 14.66 46.93
C ARG A 46 -8.28 14.38 47.25
N GLU A 47 -8.01 13.61 48.28
CA GLU A 47 -6.63 13.29 48.68
C GLU A 47 -5.92 12.45 47.61
N TYR A 48 -6.60 11.44 47.01
CA TYR A 48 -6.04 10.67 45.89
C TYR A 48 -5.68 11.55 44.69
N THR A 49 -6.55 12.51 44.36
CA THR A 49 -6.29 13.47 43.26
C THR A 49 -5.06 14.33 43.55
N ASN A 50 -4.91 14.82 44.78
CA ASN A 50 -3.75 15.61 45.19
C ASN A 50 -2.45 14.77 45.13
N ILE A 51 -2.48 13.54 45.63
CA ILE A 51 -1.33 12.62 45.65
C ILE A 51 -0.89 12.29 44.22
N SER A 52 -1.83 11.88 43.35
CA SER A 52 -1.50 11.54 41.97
C SER A 52 -0.92 12.72 41.19
N LYS A 53 -1.38 13.95 41.45
CA LYS A 53 -0.83 15.17 40.85
C LYS A 53 0.59 15.47 41.36
N ASN A 54 0.83 15.36 42.66
CA ASN A 54 2.14 15.64 43.26
C ASN A 54 3.20 14.63 42.79
N LEU A 55 2.88 13.33 42.81
CA LEU A 55 3.83 12.29 42.38
C LEU A 55 4.20 12.39 40.90
N LYS A 56 3.27 12.80 40.03
CA LYS A 56 3.58 13.05 38.61
C LYS A 56 4.58 14.20 38.43
N ASN A 57 4.49 15.23 39.26
CA ASN A 57 5.43 16.36 39.23
C ASN A 57 6.80 15.99 39.80
N GLU A 58 6.83 15.22 40.89
CA GLU A 58 8.08 14.84 41.58
C GLU A 58 8.90 13.81 40.78
N LEU A 59 8.22 12.88 40.10
CA LEU A 59 8.86 11.76 39.39
C LEU A 59 9.09 12.00 37.88
N ASN A 60 8.92 13.25 37.41
CA ASN A 60 9.27 13.71 36.06
C ASN A 60 8.75 12.82 34.89
N LEU A 61 7.49 12.37 34.94
CA LEU A 61 6.86 11.57 33.86
C LEU A 61 7.63 10.28 33.49
N THR A 62 8.02 9.52 34.51
CA THR A 62 8.53 8.15 34.36
C THR A 62 7.41 7.13 34.57
N ALA A 63 7.58 5.87 34.13
CA ALA A 63 6.57 4.82 34.32
C ALA A 63 6.14 4.67 35.79
N SER A 64 7.09 4.80 36.73
CA SER A 64 6.85 4.76 38.17
C SER A 64 5.95 5.89 38.68
N SER A 65 5.91 7.02 37.98
CA SER A 65 5.03 8.16 38.32
C SER A 65 3.55 7.84 38.18
N HIS A 66 3.20 6.73 37.52
CA HIS A 66 1.84 6.27 37.28
C HIS A 66 1.44 5.04 38.13
N ASN A 67 2.34 4.51 38.98
CA ASN A 67 2.13 3.27 39.72
C ASN A 67 1.00 3.40 40.76
N LYS A 68 -0.05 2.58 40.62
CA LYS A 68 -1.26 2.67 41.45
C LYS A 68 -1.03 2.21 42.88
N GLY A 69 -0.16 1.23 43.09
CA GLY A 69 0.24 0.78 44.43
C GLY A 69 0.89 1.90 45.23
N ILE A 70 1.75 2.71 44.60
CA ILE A 70 2.36 3.90 45.23
C ILE A 70 1.26 4.91 45.63
N TYR A 71 0.30 5.18 44.73
CA TYR A 71 -0.78 6.12 45.01
C TYR A 71 -1.63 5.67 46.21
N PHE A 72 -2.03 4.40 46.24
CA PHE A 72 -2.81 3.84 47.36
C PHE A 72 -2.02 3.82 48.66
N LYS A 73 -0.72 3.53 48.61
CA LYS A 73 0.16 3.61 49.80
C LYS A 73 0.16 5.02 50.41
N HIS A 74 0.46 6.03 49.61
CA HIS A 74 0.46 7.43 50.07
C HIS A 74 -0.93 7.88 50.55
N LEU A 75 -2.00 7.36 49.93
CA LEU A 75 -3.36 7.66 50.35
C LEU A 75 -3.66 7.11 51.74
N LEU A 76 -3.33 5.85 52.02
CA LEU A 76 -3.54 5.26 53.34
C LEU A 76 -2.66 5.93 54.40
N GLU A 77 -1.40 6.26 54.09
CA GLU A 77 -0.53 7.05 54.98
C GLU A 77 -1.16 8.41 55.32
N LYS A 78 -1.70 9.10 54.31
CA LYS A 78 -2.35 10.41 54.49
C LYS A 78 -3.63 10.32 55.33
N LEU A 79 -4.40 9.26 55.16
CA LEU A 79 -5.63 8.99 55.91
C LEU A 79 -5.36 8.38 57.30
N LYS A 80 -4.11 7.98 57.59
CA LYS A 80 -3.69 7.25 58.80
C LYS A 80 -4.35 5.87 58.93
N GLU A 81 -4.55 5.21 57.80
CA GLU A 81 -5.10 3.86 57.70
C GLU A 81 -3.99 2.80 57.61
N ASP A 82 -4.36 1.53 57.81
CA ASP A 82 -3.41 0.41 57.75
C ASP A 82 -2.90 0.16 56.32
N ILE A 83 -1.60 0.38 56.12
CA ILE A 83 -0.89 0.21 54.85
C ILE A 83 -0.89 -1.26 54.40
N SER A 84 -1.17 -2.23 55.28
CA SER A 84 -1.30 -3.65 54.91
C SER A 84 -2.37 -3.87 53.82
N PHE A 85 -3.36 -2.97 53.71
CA PHE A 85 -4.41 -3.04 52.70
C PHE A 85 -3.98 -2.62 51.28
N VAL A 86 -2.80 -2.04 51.07
CA VAL A 86 -2.36 -1.56 49.74
C VAL A 86 -2.43 -2.65 48.68
N SER A 87 -1.95 -3.86 48.98
CA SER A 87 -1.96 -4.97 48.04
C SER A 87 -3.38 -5.37 47.65
N THR A 88 -4.29 -5.44 48.64
CA THR A 88 -5.70 -5.75 48.43
C THR A 88 -6.40 -4.69 47.58
N ILE A 89 -6.18 -3.41 47.88
CA ILE A 89 -6.78 -2.29 47.12
C ILE A 89 -6.26 -2.26 45.69
N ASN A 90 -4.95 -2.46 45.50
CA ASN A 90 -4.35 -2.52 44.17
C ASN A 90 -4.93 -3.70 43.36
N LYS A 91 -5.14 -4.85 43.99
CA LYS A 91 -5.79 -6.00 43.37
C LYS A 91 -7.24 -5.70 42.98
N ILE A 92 -8.04 -5.16 43.90
CA ILE A 92 -9.43 -4.77 43.63
C ILE A 92 -9.50 -3.79 42.45
N TYR A 93 -8.64 -2.77 42.45
CA TYR A 93 -8.54 -1.81 41.36
C TYR A 93 -8.32 -2.52 40.03
N TRP A 94 -7.29 -3.36 39.91
CA TRP A 94 -6.96 -4.02 38.64
C TRP A 94 -8.00 -5.07 38.21
N ASP A 95 -8.53 -5.86 39.14
CA ASP A 95 -9.60 -6.83 38.85
C ASP A 95 -10.83 -6.15 38.25
N VAL A 96 -11.25 -5.01 38.83
CA VAL A 96 -12.37 -4.21 38.32
C VAL A 96 -12.01 -3.51 37.01
N PHE A 97 -10.78 -3.01 36.89
CA PHE A 97 -10.29 -2.38 35.67
C PHE A 97 -10.41 -3.35 34.49
N TYR A 98 -9.80 -4.54 34.60
CA TYR A 98 -9.78 -5.56 33.55
C TYR A 98 -11.18 -6.06 33.22
N LYS A 99 -12.04 -6.26 34.23
CA LYS A 99 -13.43 -6.70 34.02
C LYS A 99 -14.26 -5.73 33.16
N ASN A 100 -13.90 -4.44 33.15
CA ASN A 100 -14.63 -3.42 32.39
C ASN A 100 -13.97 -3.06 31.05
N MET A 101 -12.86 -3.70 30.69
CA MET A 101 -12.19 -3.44 29.43
C MET A 101 -12.99 -3.99 28.24
N ALA A 102 -13.22 -3.15 27.25
CA ALA A 102 -13.79 -3.52 25.97
C ALA A 102 -13.21 -2.63 24.88
N CYS A 103 -12.82 -3.22 23.75
CA CYS A 103 -12.35 -2.43 22.60
C CYS A 103 -13.43 -1.43 22.16
N PHE A 104 -12.98 -0.28 21.66
CA PHE A 104 -13.88 0.55 20.86
C PHE A 104 -14.37 -0.22 19.62
N ASP A 105 -15.57 0.13 19.20
CA ASP A 105 -16.24 -0.46 18.06
C ASP A 105 -15.44 -0.25 16.75
N GLY A 106 -15.10 -1.33 16.06
CA GLY A 106 -14.29 -1.33 14.83
C GLY A 106 -12.78 -1.57 15.01
N VAL A 107 -12.26 -1.56 16.24
CA VAL A 107 -10.81 -1.73 16.51
C VAL A 107 -10.30 -3.08 16.03
N LYS A 108 -10.99 -4.17 16.42
CA LYS A 108 -10.59 -5.54 16.07
C LYS A 108 -10.62 -5.75 14.57
N GLU A 109 -11.68 -5.29 13.93
CA GLU A 109 -11.88 -5.37 12.48
C GLU A 109 -10.75 -4.64 11.74
N PHE A 110 -10.39 -3.43 12.18
CA PHE A 110 -9.32 -2.66 11.56
C PHE A 110 -7.93 -3.31 11.71
N ILE A 111 -7.62 -3.85 12.90
CA ILE A 111 -6.36 -4.56 13.14
C ILE A 111 -6.29 -5.84 12.29
N ILE A 112 -7.35 -6.66 12.31
CA ILE A 112 -7.41 -7.92 11.53
C ILE A 112 -7.29 -7.65 10.03
N TRP A 113 -7.98 -6.63 9.52
CA TRP A 113 -7.89 -6.24 8.11
C TRP A 113 -6.45 -5.88 7.73
N ASN A 114 -5.76 -5.07 8.55
CA ASN A 114 -4.37 -4.73 8.31
C ASN A 114 -3.41 -5.93 8.41
N LYS A 115 -3.64 -6.86 9.35
CA LYS A 115 -2.87 -8.11 9.42
C LYS A 115 -3.04 -8.97 8.17
N ASN A 116 -4.27 -9.08 7.66
CA ASN A 116 -4.56 -9.81 6.42
C ASN A 116 -3.88 -9.18 5.20
N LEU A 117 -3.64 -7.86 5.23
CA LEU A 117 -2.83 -7.14 4.23
C LEU A 117 -1.31 -7.24 4.47
N GLY A 118 -0.87 -8.09 5.40
CA GLY A 118 0.55 -8.30 5.72
C GLY A 118 1.22 -7.13 6.46
N LYS A 119 0.44 -6.25 7.10
CA LYS A 119 0.98 -5.10 7.84
C LYS A 119 1.44 -5.49 9.24
N LYS A 120 2.54 -4.88 9.68
CA LYS A 120 3.02 -5.02 11.05
C LYS A 120 2.21 -4.15 12.00
N ILE A 121 1.84 -4.67 13.16
CA ILE A 121 1.09 -3.98 14.19
C ILE A 121 1.98 -3.77 15.41
N GLY A 122 2.23 -2.50 15.73
CA GLY A 122 3.00 -2.07 16.88
C GLY A 122 2.12 -1.38 17.93
N ILE A 123 2.43 -1.58 19.21
CA ILE A 123 1.85 -0.82 20.32
C ILE A 123 2.95 0.04 20.94
N LEU A 124 2.70 1.35 21.03
CA LEU A 124 3.57 2.32 21.68
C LEU A 124 2.82 3.01 22.82
N THR A 125 3.07 2.57 24.04
CA THR A 125 2.29 2.98 25.21
C THR A 125 3.21 3.42 26.34
N ASP A 126 2.75 4.37 27.15
CA ASP A 126 3.43 4.68 28.41
C ASP A 126 2.98 3.67 29.48
N TYR A 127 3.72 3.56 30.59
CA TYR A 127 3.48 2.68 31.74
C TYR A 127 4.34 1.40 31.79
N GLU A 128 4.15 0.66 32.88
CA GLU A 128 4.82 -0.61 33.19
C GLU A 128 4.35 -1.73 32.25
N THR A 129 5.31 -2.55 31.82
CA THR A 129 5.18 -3.52 30.73
C THR A 129 4.15 -4.60 31.03
N GLU A 130 4.20 -5.16 32.24
CA GLU A 130 3.29 -6.24 32.66
C GLU A 130 1.82 -5.84 32.51
N TYR A 131 1.44 -4.65 32.99
CA TYR A 131 0.07 -4.17 32.90
C TYR A 131 -0.39 -3.94 31.46
N GLN A 132 0.50 -3.46 30.59
CA GLN A 132 0.16 -3.21 29.19
C GLN A 132 -0.02 -4.52 28.41
N ILE A 133 0.76 -5.57 28.72
CA ILE A 133 0.54 -6.91 28.16
C ILE A 133 -0.79 -7.49 28.63
N ILE A 134 -1.09 -7.44 29.93
CA ILE A 134 -2.36 -7.96 30.47
C ILE A 134 -3.57 -7.23 29.85
N LYS A 135 -3.48 -5.91 29.62
CA LYS A 135 -4.52 -5.15 28.91
C LYS A 135 -4.74 -5.68 27.49
N LEU A 136 -3.68 -5.92 26.73
CA LEU A 136 -3.78 -6.48 25.37
C LEU A 136 -4.36 -7.89 25.34
N GLU A 137 -4.08 -8.71 26.37
CA GLU A 137 -4.69 -10.04 26.54
C GLU A 137 -6.19 -9.94 26.83
N ASN A 138 -6.60 -9.08 27.77
CA ASN A 138 -8.02 -8.89 28.10
C ASN A 138 -8.83 -8.32 26.94
N LEU A 139 -8.20 -7.52 26.07
CA LEU A 139 -8.82 -7.01 24.85
C LEU A 139 -8.83 -8.04 23.69
N ASP A 140 -8.17 -9.21 23.86
CA ASP A 140 -7.96 -10.22 22.82
C ASP A 140 -7.25 -9.66 21.57
N LEU A 141 -6.32 -8.73 21.79
CA LEU A 141 -5.52 -8.08 20.75
C LEU A 141 -4.09 -8.60 20.67
N LEU A 142 -3.54 -9.15 21.76
CA LEU A 142 -2.13 -9.54 21.84
C LEU A 142 -1.69 -10.46 20.69
N LYS A 143 -2.55 -11.40 20.26
CA LYS A 143 -2.28 -12.34 19.15
C LYS A 143 -2.05 -11.67 17.78
N TYR A 144 -2.46 -10.41 17.61
CA TYR A 144 -2.27 -9.65 16.38
C TYR A 144 -1.05 -8.71 16.44
N VAL A 145 -0.56 -8.40 17.64
CA VAL A 145 0.52 -7.44 17.86
C VAL A 145 1.87 -8.09 17.56
N ASP A 146 2.66 -7.46 16.68
CA ASP A 146 4.01 -7.92 16.34
C ASP A 146 5.07 -7.34 17.28
N VAL A 147 4.84 -6.12 17.79
CA VAL A 147 5.79 -5.38 18.61
C VAL A 147 5.07 -4.59 19.69
N VAL A 148 5.56 -4.64 20.93
CA VAL A 148 5.17 -3.74 22.02
C VAL A 148 6.41 -2.97 22.48
N VAL A 149 6.26 -1.67 22.69
CA VAL A 149 7.25 -0.79 23.34
C VAL A 149 6.55 0.01 24.43
N THR A 150 7.11 -0.06 25.63
CA THR A 150 6.60 0.64 26.81
C THR A 150 7.58 1.70 27.30
N SER A 151 7.08 2.71 28.01
CA SER A 151 7.97 3.73 28.59
C SER A 151 8.89 3.17 29.67
N GLU A 152 8.48 2.10 30.37
CA GLU A 152 9.34 1.38 31.31
C GLU A 152 10.54 0.75 30.61
N GLU A 153 10.33 0.11 29.46
CA GLU A 153 11.41 -0.50 28.68
C GLU A 153 12.44 0.54 28.20
N VAL A 154 11.96 1.69 27.73
CA VAL A 154 12.82 2.73 27.15
C VAL A 154 13.40 3.68 28.22
N GLY A 155 12.78 3.71 29.40
CA GLY A 155 13.12 4.61 30.51
C GLY A 155 12.64 6.06 30.32
N ILE A 156 11.78 6.33 29.33
CA ILE A 156 11.23 7.66 29.04
C ILE A 156 9.87 7.53 28.34
N GLU A 157 8.97 8.48 28.58
CA GLU A 157 7.64 8.51 27.97
C GLU A 157 7.57 9.24 26.62
N LYS A 158 6.47 9.02 25.90
CA LYS A 158 6.06 9.88 24.78
C LYS A 158 5.89 11.34 25.27
N PRO A 159 6.28 12.37 24.48
CA PRO A 159 6.60 12.36 23.05
C PRO A 159 8.09 12.19 22.71
N SER A 160 8.90 11.65 23.62
CA SER A 160 10.34 11.49 23.36
C SER A 160 10.61 10.71 22.08
N ILE A 161 11.45 11.25 21.20
CA ILE A 161 11.89 10.60 19.96
C ILE A 161 12.49 9.19 20.19
N LYS A 162 13.03 8.95 21.39
CA LYS A 162 13.58 7.64 21.77
C LYS A 162 12.52 6.53 21.76
N MET A 163 11.28 6.85 22.15
CA MET A 163 10.15 5.90 22.12
C MET A 163 9.84 5.47 20.68
N PHE A 164 9.72 6.43 19.77
CA PHE A 164 9.44 6.18 18.36
C PHE A 164 10.58 5.44 17.65
N ASN A 165 11.83 5.80 17.94
CA ASN A 165 12.99 5.09 17.41
C ASN A 165 13.05 3.63 17.88
N ALA A 166 12.74 3.37 19.17
CA ALA A 166 12.74 2.02 19.71
C ALA A 166 11.71 1.11 19.00
N ILE A 167 10.49 1.59 18.79
CA ILE A 167 9.47 0.79 18.10
C ILE A 167 9.79 0.59 16.62
N LEU A 168 10.29 1.62 15.92
CA LEU A 168 10.72 1.50 14.53
C LEU A 168 11.83 0.45 14.35
N GLN A 169 12.81 0.43 15.26
CA GLN A 169 13.89 -0.56 15.25
C GLN A 169 13.37 -1.99 15.44
N LYS A 170 12.47 -2.21 16.40
CA LYS A 170 11.84 -3.52 16.62
C LYS A 170 10.95 -3.93 15.43
N MET A 171 10.22 -2.99 14.84
CA MET A 171 9.42 -3.24 13.64
C MET A 171 10.28 -3.49 12.40
N LYS A 172 11.55 -3.08 12.40
CA LYS A 172 12.47 -3.10 11.23
C LYS A 172 11.86 -2.36 10.05
N LEU A 173 11.31 -1.18 10.32
CA LEU A 173 10.68 -0.31 9.32
C LEU A 173 11.25 1.10 9.44
N HIS A 174 11.25 1.83 8.34
CA HIS A 174 11.58 3.25 8.34
C HIS A 174 10.36 4.11 8.74
N PRO A 175 10.57 5.35 9.23
CA PRO A 175 9.48 6.26 9.59
C PRO A 175 8.45 6.46 8.49
N TYR A 176 8.92 6.56 7.24
CA TYR A 176 8.08 6.73 6.06
C TYR A 176 7.33 5.46 5.61
N GLU A 177 7.46 4.36 6.35
CA GLU A 177 6.74 3.10 6.09
C GLU A 177 5.68 2.82 7.16
N VAL A 178 5.53 3.69 8.16
CA VAL A 178 4.60 3.49 9.27
C VAL A 178 3.68 4.69 9.46
N ILE A 179 2.52 4.41 10.05
CA ILE A 179 1.60 5.44 10.54
C ILE A 179 1.38 5.27 12.04
N MET A 180 1.11 6.36 12.75
CA MET A 180 0.74 6.38 14.18
C MET A 180 -0.76 6.72 14.32
N ILE A 181 -1.47 6.02 15.19
CA ILE A 181 -2.84 6.35 15.60
C ILE A 181 -2.85 6.46 17.13
N GLY A 182 -3.28 7.61 17.65
CA GLY A 182 -3.36 7.85 19.09
C GLY A 182 -4.23 9.04 19.44
N ASP A 183 -4.71 9.09 20.69
CA ASP A 183 -5.65 10.10 21.18
C ASP A 183 -4.98 11.38 21.67
N ASN A 184 -3.73 11.28 22.14
CA ASN A 184 -3.05 12.41 22.74
C ASN A 184 -2.29 13.22 21.68
N TYR A 185 -2.74 14.45 21.44
CA TYR A 185 -2.11 15.31 20.43
C TYR A 185 -0.63 15.59 20.71
N GLU A 186 -0.26 15.91 21.95
CA GLU A 186 1.14 16.24 22.27
C GLU A 186 2.02 14.99 22.30
N LYS A 187 1.55 13.90 22.94
CA LYS A 187 2.32 12.65 23.11
C LYS A 187 2.42 11.84 21.82
N ASP A 188 1.29 11.57 21.17
CA ASP A 188 1.21 10.65 20.03
C ASP A 188 1.41 11.36 18.70
N VAL A 189 0.63 12.42 18.45
CA VAL A 189 0.61 13.09 17.14
C VAL A 189 1.90 13.87 16.93
N LYS A 190 2.20 14.81 17.84
CA LYS A 190 3.43 15.62 17.78
C LYS A 190 4.69 14.77 17.96
N GLY A 191 4.65 13.79 18.86
CA GLY A 191 5.74 12.84 19.04
C GLY A 191 6.09 12.09 17.76
N ALA A 192 5.08 11.55 17.06
CA ALA A 192 5.25 10.87 15.79
C ALA A 192 5.76 11.82 14.69
N LEU A 193 5.21 13.04 14.59
CA LEU A 193 5.65 14.03 13.61
C LEU A 193 7.12 14.41 13.81
N ASN A 194 7.56 14.60 15.06
CA ASN A 194 8.98 14.84 15.38
C ASN A 194 9.88 13.66 14.99
N ALA A 195 9.30 12.45 14.92
CA ALA A 195 9.95 11.24 14.42
C ALA A 195 9.83 11.02 12.91
N SER A 196 9.27 11.99 12.16
CA SER A 196 8.95 11.86 10.73
C SER A 196 8.00 10.70 10.42
N ILE A 197 7.13 10.35 11.38
CA ILE A 197 6.07 9.36 11.23
C ILE A 197 4.76 10.10 10.95
N LEU A 198 4.03 9.67 9.93
CA LEU A 198 2.70 10.17 9.66
C LEU A 198 1.74 9.77 10.79
N SER A 199 0.99 10.70 11.35
CA SER A 199 0.09 10.44 12.48
C SER A 199 -1.35 10.83 12.20
N TYR A 200 -2.27 10.08 12.81
CA TYR A 200 -3.71 10.28 12.78
C TYR A 200 -4.20 10.49 14.21
N TRP A 201 -4.75 11.67 14.47
CA TRP A 201 -5.25 12.05 15.79
C TRP A 201 -6.63 11.43 16.04
N PHE A 202 -6.70 10.41 16.89
CA PHE A 202 -7.93 9.71 17.25
C PHE A 202 -8.63 10.36 18.44
N HIS A 203 -9.59 11.26 18.21
CA HIS A 203 -10.18 12.02 19.31
C HIS A 203 -11.65 12.36 19.04
N GLU A 204 -12.47 12.45 20.09
CA GLU A 204 -13.92 12.66 19.97
C GLU A 204 -14.28 13.90 19.13
N THR A 205 -13.48 14.98 19.27
CA THR A 205 -13.66 16.24 18.54
C THR A 205 -13.18 16.18 17.08
N ASN A 206 -12.39 15.16 16.71
CA ASN A 206 -11.94 14.96 15.34
C ASN A 206 -12.98 14.17 14.56
N LEU A 207 -13.91 14.85 13.90
CA LEU A 207 -15.05 14.22 13.20
C LEU A 207 -14.65 13.18 12.14
N GLU A 208 -13.44 13.30 11.59
CA GLU A 208 -12.88 12.35 10.62
C GLU A 208 -12.33 11.08 11.29
N PHE A 209 -11.75 11.22 12.48
CA PHE A 209 -11.01 10.17 13.18
C PHE A 209 -11.47 10.05 14.63
N ASN A 210 -12.78 9.96 14.86
CA ASN A 210 -13.35 9.75 16.20
C ASN A 210 -13.92 8.36 16.44
N CYS A 211 -13.94 7.49 15.43
CA CYS A 211 -14.27 6.09 15.59
C CYS A 211 -13.54 5.21 14.57
N PHE A 212 -13.23 3.97 14.99
CA PHE A 212 -12.50 3.04 14.14
C PHE A 212 -13.30 2.60 12.91
N LYS A 213 -14.63 2.56 12.97
CA LYS A 213 -15.47 2.28 11.79
C LYS A 213 -15.30 3.28 10.65
N LYS A 214 -15.25 4.58 10.96
CA LYS A 214 -15.00 5.63 9.95
C LYS A 214 -13.57 5.57 9.43
N LEU A 215 -12.60 5.43 10.33
CA LEU A 215 -11.18 5.25 9.99
C LEU A 215 -11.00 4.06 9.04
N HIS A 216 -11.56 2.91 9.39
CA HIS A 216 -11.51 1.69 8.59
C HIS A 216 -12.14 1.92 7.21
N SER A 217 -13.33 2.52 7.15
CA SER A 217 -14.00 2.84 5.87
C SER A 217 -13.14 3.74 4.96
N LYS A 218 -12.50 4.76 5.54
CA LYS A 218 -11.58 5.67 4.80
C LYS A 218 -10.37 4.93 4.25
N PHE A 219 -9.80 4.00 5.02
CA PHE A 219 -8.66 3.20 4.60
C PHE A 219 -9.04 2.14 3.55
N ILE A 220 -10.22 1.52 3.65
CA ILE A 220 -10.75 0.65 2.57
C ILE A 220 -10.93 1.44 1.28
N ALA A 221 -11.47 2.65 1.34
CA ALA A 221 -11.62 3.49 0.15
C ALA A 221 -10.27 3.75 -0.52
N ILE A 222 -9.23 4.10 0.25
CA ILE A 222 -7.87 4.27 -0.28
C ILE A 222 -7.35 2.96 -0.88
N TYR A 223 -7.54 1.84 -0.20
CA TYR A 223 -7.11 0.54 -0.69
C TYR A 223 -7.74 0.18 -2.05
N ASN A 224 -9.06 0.36 -2.19
CA ASN A 224 -9.78 0.08 -3.43
C ASN A 224 -9.28 0.93 -4.61
N GLU A 225 -8.96 2.19 -4.37
CA GLU A 225 -8.42 3.09 -5.40
C GLU A 225 -6.97 2.75 -5.76
N LEU A 226 -6.17 2.26 -4.82
CA LEU A 226 -4.84 1.71 -5.10
C LEU A 226 -4.92 0.44 -5.94
N GLU A 227 -5.92 -0.42 -5.72
CA GLU A 227 -6.19 -1.57 -6.57
C GLU A 227 -6.56 -1.13 -7.99
N ILE A 228 -7.37 -0.07 -8.14
CA ILE A 228 -7.68 0.53 -9.45
C ILE A 228 -6.42 1.08 -10.11
N LEU A 229 -5.57 1.81 -9.38
CA LEU A 229 -4.29 2.31 -9.90
C LEU A 229 -3.41 1.17 -10.41
N LYS A 230 -3.32 0.06 -9.66
CA LYS A 230 -2.59 -1.15 -10.07
C LYS A 230 -3.15 -1.71 -11.39
N VAL A 231 -4.47 -1.83 -11.51
CA VAL A 231 -5.14 -2.34 -12.72
C VAL A 231 -4.85 -1.46 -13.93
N ILE A 232 -5.05 -0.13 -13.85
CA ILE A 232 -4.78 0.78 -14.96
C ILE A 232 -3.30 0.72 -15.37
N SER A 233 -2.41 0.73 -14.38
CA SER A 233 -0.97 0.76 -14.63
C SER A 233 -0.51 -0.51 -15.33
N LYS A 234 -1.00 -1.68 -14.91
CA LYS A 234 -0.68 -2.95 -15.58
C LYS A 234 -1.27 -3.03 -16.98
N TYR A 235 -2.53 -2.63 -17.16
CA TYR A 235 -3.19 -2.58 -18.48
C TYR A 235 -2.40 -1.74 -19.50
N CYS A 236 -1.99 -0.53 -19.11
CA CYS A 236 -1.21 0.35 -19.99
C CYS A 236 0.23 -0.14 -20.14
N GLY A 237 0.83 -0.59 -19.04
CA GLY A 237 2.26 -0.92 -18.95
C GLY A 237 2.64 -2.19 -19.69
N GLU A 238 1.73 -3.15 -19.83
CA GLU A 238 2.02 -4.43 -20.50
C GLU A 238 2.07 -4.34 -22.03
N ARG A 239 1.65 -3.20 -22.58
CA ARG A 239 1.57 -2.95 -24.01
C ARG A 239 2.72 -2.09 -24.50
N PHE A 240 3.60 -2.72 -25.27
CA PHE A 240 4.74 -2.04 -25.89
C PHE A 240 4.30 -0.91 -26.82
N ASP A 241 3.15 -1.01 -27.49
CA ASP A 241 2.63 0.05 -28.36
C ASP A 241 2.19 1.30 -27.58
N LEU A 242 1.94 1.20 -26.27
CA LEU A 242 1.51 2.31 -25.41
C LEU A 242 2.67 2.94 -24.63
N VAL A 243 3.58 2.11 -24.13
CA VAL A 243 4.65 2.53 -23.22
C VAL A 243 5.94 1.76 -23.53
N GLN A 244 7.05 2.50 -23.64
CA GLN A 244 8.38 1.91 -23.82
C GLN A 244 9.29 2.23 -22.62
N ALA A 245 10.15 1.27 -22.28
CA ALA A 245 11.05 1.33 -21.11
C ALA A 245 10.30 1.65 -19.80
N GLY A 246 10.73 2.70 -19.08
CA GLY A 246 10.06 3.22 -17.88
C GLY A 246 9.15 4.41 -18.15
N GLY A 247 8.74 4.64 -19.40
CA GLY A 247 7.86 5.74 -19.78
C GLY A 247 6.45 5.62 -19.20
N GLY A 248 5.61 6.62 -19.51
CA GLY A 248 4.23 6.70 -19.06
C GLY A 248 4.04 6.88 -17.54
N ASN A 249 2.90 7.47 -17.19
CA ASN A 249 2.52 7.81 -15.83
C ASN A 249 1.02 7.58 -15.61
N THR A 250 0.67 7.06 -14.45
CA THR A 250 -0.71 6.84 -14.02
C THR A 250 -0.89 7.46 -12.63
N SER A 251 -2.03 8.09 -12.39
CA SER A 251 -2.39 8.58 -11.08
C SER A 251 -3.87 8.44 -10.76
N VAL A 252 -4.14 8.34 -9.46
CA VAL A 252 -5.48 8.45 -8.87
C VAL A 252 -5.45 9.49 -7.75
N LYS A 253 -6.47 10.33 -7.70
CA LYS A 253 -6.65 11.34 -6.65
C LYS A 253 -7.77 10.90 -5.70
N ILE A 254 -7.51 10.97 -4.40
CA ILE A 254 -8.43 10.55 -3.34
C ILE A 254 -8.35 11.59 -2.23
N ASN A 255 -9.44 12.32 -2.01
CA ASN A 255 -9.49 13.43 -1.06
C ASN A 255 -8.34 14.42 -1.36
N GLU A 256 -7.44 14.61 -0.41
CA GLU A 256 -6.31 15.52 -0.49
C GLU A 256 -5.07 14.90 -1.13
N LEU A 257 -5.08 13.59 -1.38
CA LEU A 257 -3.92 12.82 -1.80
C LEU A 257 -3.96 12.52 -3.29
N MET A 258 -2.79 12.49 -3.91
CA MET A 258 -2.59 11.92 -5.24
C MET A 258 -1.60 10.76 -5.14
N PHE A 259 -2.02 9.60 -5.62
CA PHE A 259 -1.16 8.43 -5.77
C PHE A 259 -0.72 8.39 -7.23
N ILE A 260 0.58 8.53 -7.48
CA ILE A 260 1.14 8.57 -8.83
C ILE A 260 2.33 7.64 -8.96
N LYS A 261 2.47 7.01 -10.13
CA LYS A 261 3.64 6.20 -10.46
C LYS A 261 4.96 6.91 -10.13
N ALA A 262 5.85 6.20 -9.43
CA ALA A 262 7.17 6.68 -9.04
C ALA A 262 8.13 6.77 -10.25
N SER A 263 9.06 7.72 -10.19
CA SER A 263 10.12 7.83 -11.19
C SER A 263 11.04 6.61 -11.14
N GLY A 264 11.49 6.12 -12.31
CA GLY A 264 12.35 4.94 -12.43
C GLY A 264 11.64 3.59 -12.31
N TYR A 265 10.34 3.56 -12.06
CA TYR A 265 9.54 2.32 -12.06
C TYR A 265 8.89 2.08 -13.42
N ASN A 266 8.65 0.83 -13.81
CA ASN A 266 7.75 0.51 -14.90
C ASN A 266 6.31 0.43 -14.35
N LEU A 267 5.31 0.80 -15.16
CA LEU A 267 3.90 0.78 -14.75
C LEU A 267 3.43 -0.61 -14.28
N THR A 268 3.98 -1.70 -14.85
CA THR A 268 3.63 -3.08 -14.47
C THR A 268 4.17 -3.50 -13.10
N ASN A 269 5.11 -2.74 -12.53
CA ASN A 269 5.66 -2.94 -11.19
C ASN A 269 4.89 -2.20 -10.09
N ILE A 270 3.79 -1.52 -10.42
CA ILE A 270 2.90 -0.94 -9.41
C ILE A 270 2.12 -2.08 -8.75
N ASP A 271 2.16 -2.09 -7.42
CA ASP A 271 1.32 -2.90 -6.57
C ASP A 271 0.70 -2.02 -5.47
N GLU A 272 -0.09 -2.60 -4.56
CA GLU A 272 -0.74 -1.87 -3.49
C GLU A 272 0.21 -1.18 -2.51
N SER A 273 1.50 -1.51 -2.50
CA SER A 273 2.53 -1.03 -1.56
C SER A 273 3.78 -0.42 -2.22
N ASN A 274 3.95 -0.60 -3.53
CA ASN A 274 5.17 -0.29 -4.26
C ASN A 274 4.88 0.33 -5.63
N GLY A 275 5.90 0.90 -6.26
CA GLY A 275 5.81 1.50 -7.60
C GLY A 275 5.12 2.87 -7.70
N TYR A 276 4.54 3.41 -6.62
CA TYR A 276 3.93 4.74 -6.59
C TYR A 276 4.49 5.62 -5.46
N VAL A 277 4.15 6.91 -5.54
CA VAL A 277 4.39 7.97 -4.55
C VAL A 277 3.05 8.54 -4.12
N VAL A 278 2.90 8.82 -2.82
CA VAL A 278 1.74 9.55 -2.29
C VAL A 278 2.12 11.01 -2.16
N MET A 279 1.34 11.89 -2.79
CA MET A 279 1.58 13.33 -2.80
C MET A 279 0.44 14.07 -2.11
N ASN A 280 0.76 15.14 -1.39
CA ASN A 280 -0.22 16.13 -0.92
C ASN A 280 -0.67 16.98 -2.11
N ASN A 281 -1.82 16.62 -2.68
CA ASN A 281 -2.34 17.24 -3.88
C ASN A 281 -2.94 18.62 -3.63
N ILE A 282 -3.41 18.91 -2.40
CA ILE A 282 -3.93 20.23 -2.05
C ILE A 282 -2.81 21.27 -2.12
N THR A 283 -1.72 21.02 -1.39
CA THR A 283 -0.57 21.93 -1.38
C THR A 283 0.02 22.08 -2.79
N LEU A 284 0.09 20.98 -3.55
CA LEU A 284 0.54 21.01 -4.94
C LEU A 284 -0.35 21.89 -5.83
N LEU A 285 -1.67 21.73 -5.74
CA LEU A 285 -2.64 22.53 -6.50
C LEU A 285 -2.56 24.01 -6.13
N GLU A 286 -2.43 24.34 -4.85
CA GLU A 286 -2.28 25.71 -4.37
C GLU A 286 -0.99 26.35 -4.89
N ASP A 287 0.14 25.65 -4.80
CA ASP A 287 1.41 26.16 -5.29
C ASP A 287 1.41 26.33 -6.82
N ILE A 288 0.75 25.44 -7.57
CA ILE A 288 0.53 25.58 -9.01
C ILE A 288 -0.36 26.78 -9.31
N LYS A 289 -1.40 27.03 -8.52
CA LYS A 289 -2.27 28.22 -8.66
C LYS A 289 -1.49 29.51 -8.47
N ASN A 290 -0.63 29.55 -7.46
CA ASN A 290 0.15 30.71 -7.04
C ASN A 290 1.49 30.89 -7.79
N ASN A 291 1.82 30.01 -8.74
CA ASN A 291 3.10 30.00 -9.45
C ASN A 291 4.32 29.93 -8.49
N SER A 292 4.19 29.17 -7.41
CA SER A 292 5.19 29.02 -6.34
C SER A 292 5.66 27.58 -6.15
N VAL A 293 5.64 26.81 -7.26
CA VAL A 293 5.92 25.37 -7.28
C VAL A 293 7.36 25.07 -6.85
N LYS A 294 7.49 24.08 -5.96
CA LYS A 294 8.74 23.59 -5.38
C LYS A 294 9.25 22.34 -6.12
N ASP A 295 10.32 21.70 -5.64
CA ASP A 295 10.70 20.39 -6.18
C ASP A 295 9.57 19.38 -5.93
N VAL A 296 9.34 18.47 -6.89
CA VAL A 296 8.27 17.47 -6.82
C VAL A 296 8.31 16.63 -5.54
N THR A 297 9.50 16.36 -5.01
CA THR A 297 9.69 15.57 -3.78
C THR A 297 9.18 16.26 -2.52
N GLU A 298 9.09 17.60 -2.52
CA GLU A 298 8.60 18.37 -1.37
C GLU A 298 7.08 18.21 -1.17
N TYR A 299 6.39 17.67 -2.18
CA TYR A 299 4.97 17.34 -2.10
C TYR A 299 4.72 15.90 -1.67
N ASN A 300 5.75 15.10 -1.41
CA ASN A 300 5.56 13.75 -0.89
C ASN A 300 4.85 13.80 0.46
N PHE A 301 3.70 13.16 0.54
CA PHE A 301 2.96 13.01 1.80
C PHE A 301 3.63 11.97 2.71
N ILE A 302 4.09 10.87 2.12
CA ILE A 302 4.84 9.81 2.79
C ILE A 302 5.74 9.10 1.77
N GLY A 303 6.89 8.61 2.23
CA GLY A 303 7.85 7.87 1.41
C GLY A 303 9.06 8.68 0.96
N SER A 304 10.14 7.99 0.61
CA SER A 304 11.41 8.55 0.13
C SER A 304 11.55 8.58 -1.39
N LYS A 305 10.57 8.02 -2.11
CA LYS A 305 10.62 7.90 -3.57
C LYS A 305 10.35 9.23 -4.26
N ARG A 306 11.02 9.47 -5.39
CA ARG A 306 10.79 10.67 -6.20
C ARG A 306 9.58 10.50 -7.12
N GLY A 307 8.61 11.40 -7.00
CA GLY A 307 7.51 11.53 -7.97
C GLY A 307 8.00 11.95 -9.36
N SER A 308 7.24 11.66 -10.41
CA SER A 308 7.55 12.16 -11.75
C SER A 308 7.42 13.68 -11.81
N ILE A 309 8.24 14.37 -12.59
CA ILE A 309 8.03 15.80 -12.86
C ILE A 309 6.68 16.07 -13.54
N GLU A 310 6.08 15.05 -14.14
CA GLU A 310 4.74 15.12 -14.74
C GLU A 310 3.62 15.08 -13.68
N SER A 311 3.94 14.87 -12.39
CA SER A 311 2.97 15.02 -11.29
C SER A 311 2.24 16.37 -11.33
N PHE A 312 2.90 17.44 -11.79
CA PHE A 312 2.28 18.77 -11.90
C PHE A 312 1.05 18.75 -12.80
N MET A 313 1.15 18.17 -14.00
CA MET A 313 0.00 18.08 -14.90
C MET A 313 -1.06 17.11 -14.41
N HIS A 314 -0.68 15.99 -13.76
CA HIS A 314 -1.65 15.07 -13.17
C HIS A 314 -2.48 15.71 -12.04
N SER A 315 -1.90 16.67 -11.32
CA SER A 315 -2.53 17.35 -10.19
C SER A 315 -3.77 18.16 -10.59
N ILE A 316 -3.68 18.86 -11.73
CA ILE A 316 -4.73 19.77 -12.24
C ILE A 316 -5.84 19.08 -13.05
N LEU A 317 -5.74 17.78 -13.27
CA LEU A 317 -6.67 17.00 -14.10
C LEU A 317 -7.65 16.18 -13.24
N LYS A 318 -8.56 15.43 -13.87
CA LYS A 318 -9.63 14.65 -13.22
C LYS A 318 -9.11 13.48 -12.40
N LYS A 319 -9.97 12.88 -11.57
CA LYS A 319 -9.63 11.85 -10.57
C LYS A 319 -8.59 10.84 -11.05
N TYR A 320 -8.89 10.15 -12.16
CA TYR A 320 -7.98 9.23 -12.83
C TYR A 320 -7.30 9.93 -13.99
N THR A 321 -5.99 9.80 -14.07
CA THR A 321 -5.20 10.39 -15.15
C THR A 321 -4.13 9.41 -15.59
N ILE A 322 -4.09 9.14 -16.89
CA ILE A 322 -2.99 8.42 -17.52
C ILE A 322 -2.30 9.34 -18.52
N HIS A 323 -0.98 9.27 -18.56
CA HIS A 323 -0.15 9.88 -19.56
C HIS A 323 0.69 8.79 -20.20
N LEU A 324 0.60 8.64 -21.51
CA LEU A 324 1.21 7.57 -22.28
C LEU A 324 1.93 8.13 -23.50
N HIS A 325 2.73 7.27 -24.15
CA HIS A 325 3.46 7.58 -25.37
C HIS A 325 3.09 6.61 -26.51
N PRO A 326 1.81 6.51 -26.92
CA PRO A 326 1.40 5.49 -27.88
C PRO A 326 2.05 5.72 -29.24
N ILE A 327 2.59 4.68 -29.85
CA ILE A 327 3.34 4.76 -31.12
C ILE A 327 2.46 5.31 -32.24
N GLN A 328 1.23 4.79 -32.36
CA GLN A 328 0.23 5.22 -33.33
C GLN A 328 -0.14 6.71 -33.17
N VAL A 329 -0.18 7.22 -31.95
CA VAL A 329 -0.49 8.63 -31.68
C VAL A 329 0.72 9.51 -31.95
N ASN A 330 1.89 9.13 -31.41
CA ASN A 330 3.13 9.89 -31.56
C ASN A 330 3.57 10.03 -33.02
N LYS A 331 3.27 9.04 -33.88
CA LYS A 331 3.54 9.12 -35.32
C LYS A 331 2.82 10.32 -35.99
N ILE A 332 1.64 10.70 -35.49
CA ILE A 332 0.93 11.91 -35.92
C ILE A 332 1.44 13.14 -35.18
N LEU A 333 1.68 13.07 -33.86
CA LEU A 333 2.07 14.22 -33.04
C LEU A 333 3.39 14.88 -33.44
N ILE A 334 4.26 14.18 -34.15
CA ILE A 334 5.52 14.73 -34.69
C ILE A 334 5.37 15.40 -36.06
N SER A 335 4.20 15.30 -36.68
CA SER A 335 3.93 15.87 -38.00
C SER A 335 3.68 17.37 -37.92
N ASN A 336 4.11 18.12 -38.94
CA ASN A 336 3.73 19.53 -39.09
C ASN A 336 2.23 19.74 -39.32
N LYS A 337 1.50 18.68 -39.69
CA LYS A 337 0.03 18.67 -39.84
C LYS A 337 -0.70 18.04 -38.65
N ALA A 338 -0.01 17.81 -37.52
CA ALA A 338 -0.60 17.11 -36.38
C ALA A 338 -1.94 17.71 -35.93
N LYS A 339 -2.03 19.04 -35.83
CA LYS A 339 -3.26 19.73 -35.39
C LYS A 339 -4.43 19.48 -36.34
N GLU A 340 -4.23 19.69 -37.64
CA GLU A 340 -5.25 19.47 -38.67
C GLU A 340 -5.78 18.03 -38.64
N ILE A 341 -4.86 17.06 -38.54
CA ILE A 341 -5.19 15.63 -38.51
C ILE A 341 -5.97 15.28 -37.22
N ILE A 342 -5.56 15.81 -36.07
CA ILE A 342 -6.24 15.55 -34.79
C ILE A 342 -7.63 16.21 -34.78
N GLU A 343 -7.76 17.42 -35.31
CA GLU A 343 -9.05 18.12 -35.43
C GLU A 343 -10.02 17.36 -36.36
N GLU A 344 -9.51 16.70 -37.40
CA GLU A 344 -10.29 15.83 -38.28
C GLU A 344 -10.73 14.53 -37.57
N ILE A 345 -9.80 13.82 -36.93
CA ILE A 345 -10.03 12.47 -36.39
C ILE A 345 -10.71 12.51 -35.01
N TYR A 346 -10.37 13.50 -34.19
CA TYR A 346 -10.76 13.59 -32.79
C TYR A 346 -11.02 15.07 -32.35
N PRO A 347 -12.05 15.73 -32.90
CA PRO A 347 -12.30 17.17 -32.69
C PRO A 347 -12.60 17.56 -31.23
N LYS A 348 -13.10 16.63 -30.42
CA LYS A 348 -13.42 16.86 -28.99
C LYS A 348 -12.22 16.57 -28.08
N SER A 349 -11.06 17.13 -28.42
CA SER A 349 -9.83 16.99 -27.64
C SER A 349 -9.14 18.34 -27.44
N LEU A 350 -8.25 18.39 -26.46
CA LEU A 350 -7.36 19.52 -26.25
C LEU A 350 -6.00 19.24 -26.89
N ILE A 351 -5.48 20.19 -27.66
CA ILE A 351 -4.15 20.08 -28.27
C ILE A 351 -3.21 21.11 -27.65
N ILE A 352 -2.09 20.64 -27.11
CA ILE A 352 -1.04 21.46 -26.50
C ILE A 352 0.22 21.38 -27.36
N ASP A 353 0.78 22.55 -27.69
CA ASP A 353 2.05 22.66 -28.38
C ASP A 353 3.20 22.06 -27.55
N TYR A 354 4.35 21.82 -28.18
CA TYR A 354 5.50 21.29 -27.45
C TYR A 354 6.02 22.29 -26.42
N PHE A 355 6.13 21.84 -25.17
CA PHE A 355 6.80 22.53 -24.08
C PHE A 355 7.66 21.52 -23.32
N THR A 356 8.70 22.01 -22.63
CA THR A 356 9.51 21.16 -21.75
C THR A 356 8.61 20.48 -20.70
N PRO A 357 8.72 19.16 -20.51
CA PRO A 357 7.98 18.44 -19.47
C PRO A 357 8.19 19.04 -18.08
N GLY A 358 7.17 18.94 -17.22
CA GLY A 358 7.15 19.56 -15.89
C GLY A 358 6.24 20.77 -15.80
N ILE A 359 6.66 21.82 -15.08
CA ILE A 359 5.78 22.95 -14.77
C ILE A 359 5.38 23.79 -16.00
N LYS A 360 6.24 23.87 -17.03
CA LYS A 360 5.95 24.66 -18.25
C LYS A 360 4.74 24.12 -19.01
N ILE A 361 4.72 22.81 -19.26
CA ILE A 361 3.58 22.16 -19.93
C ILE A 361 2.34 22.16 -19.02
N CYS A 362 2.51 21.96 -17.71
CA CYS A 362 1.42 22.07 -16.73
C CYS A 362 0.73 23.43 -16.80
N ASN A 363 1.50 24.53 -16.83
CA ASN A 363 0.94 25.88 -16.94
C ASN A 363 0.16 26.08 -18.25
N LYS A 364 0.64 25.49 -19.35
CA LYS A 364 -0.03 25.58 -20.65
C LYS A 364 -1.32 24.76 -20.71
N ILE A 365 -1.34 23.60 -20.04
CA ILE A 365 -2.58 22.84 -19.82
C ILE A 365 -3.52 23.68 -18.95
N LYS A 366 -3.07 24.19 -17.80
CA LYS A 366 -3.87 25.04 -16.89
C LYS A 366 -4.53 26.23 -17.59
N GLU A 367 -3.84 26.87 -18.53
CA GLU A 367 -4.37 28.02 -19.30
C GLU A 367 -5.51 27.63 -20.26
N LYS A 368 -5.47 26.43 -20.84
CA LYS A 368 -6.38 26.02 -21.93
C LYS A 368 -7.41 24.95 -21.51
N TYR A 369 -7.15 24.23 -20.42
CA TYR A 369 -7.94 23.10 -19.99
C TYR A 369 -9.35 23.53 -19.59
N ASN A 370 -10.34 22.98 -20.28
CA ASN A 370 -11.75 23.21 -20.05
C ASN A 370 -12.50 21.88 -19.94
N ASN A 371 -11.99 21.00 -19.07
CA ASN A 371 -12.60 19.74 -18.70
C ASN A 371 -12.58 18.65 -19.79
N GLU A 372 -11.72 18.78 -20.80
CA GLU A 372 -11.51 17.76 -21.83
C GLU A 372 -10.99 16.45 -21.20
N ASN A 373 -11.36 15.32 -21.79
CA ASN A 373 -10.91 14.01 -21.31
C ASN A 373 -9.70 13.47 -22.08
N VAL A 374 -9.46 14.01 -23.28
CA VAL A 374 -8.39 13.59 -24.19
C VAL A 374 -7.54 14.82 -24.50
N ILE A 375 -6.27 14.75 -24.15
CA ILE A 375 -5.31 15.85 -24.36
C ILE A 375 -4.12 15.31 -25.14
N PHE A 376 -3.88 15.88 -26.31
CA PHE A 376 -2.72 15.59 -27.14
C PHE A 376 -1.61 16.60 -26.87
N LEU A 377 -0.41 16.10 -26.61
CA LEU A 377 0.79 16.89 -26.37
C LEU A 377 1.73 16.72 -27.57
N LEU A 378 1.84 17.73 -28.43
CA LEU A 378 2.67 17.65 -29.63
C LEU A 378 4.13 17.31 -29.27
N ASN A 379 4.75 16.40 -30.04
CA ASN A 379 6.09 15.85 -29.79
C ASN A 379 6.29 15.22 -28.39
N HIS A 380 5.23 14.84 -27.68
CA HIS A 380 5.34 14.31 -26.32
C HIS A 380 4.47 13.08 -26.10
N GLY A 381 3.13 13.19 -26.24
CA GLY A 381 2.27 12.04 -25.99
C GLY A 381 0.79 12.35 -25.82
N LEU A 382 0.11 11.42 -25.15
CA LEU A 382 -1.33 11.44 -24.93
C LEU A 382 -1.62 11.48 -23.43
N ILE A 383 -2.59 12.28 -23.02
CA ILE A 383 -3.20 12.21 -21.69
C ILE A 383 -4.66 11.83 -21.86
N ILE A 384 -5.10 10.83 -21.09
CA ILE A 384 -6.52 10.51 -20.89
C ILE A 384 -6.85 10.75 -19.42
N THR A 385 -7.93 11.48 -19.15
CA THR A 385 -8.35 11.78 -17.77
C THR A 385 -9.86 11.75 -17.64
N HIS A 386 -10.35 11.16 -16.54
CA HIS A 386 -11.77 11.02 -16.25
C HIS A 386 -12.02 10.80 -14.76
N ASP A 387 -13.25 11.02 -14.31
CA ASP A 387 -13.66 10.74 -12.92
C ASP A 387 -14.09 9.29 -12.69
N GLU A 388 -14.33 8.57 -13.79
CA GLU A 388 -14.75 7.17 -13.81
C GLU A 388 -13.71 6.31 -14.54
N ILE A 389 -13.40 5.16 -13.94
CA ILE A 389 -12.39 4.24 -14.44
C ILE A 389 -12.77 3.61 -15.80
N GLY A 390 -14.03 3.24 -16.01
CA GLY A 390 -14.48 2.62 -17.25
C GLY A 390 -14.20 3.50 -18.47
N GLU A 391 -14.41 4.81 -18.31
CA GLU A 391 -14.17 5.80 -19.36
C GLU A 391 -12.70 5.97 -19.70
N ILE A 392 -11.76 5.73 -18.77
CA ILE A 392 -10.33 5.74 -19.09
C ILE A 392 -10.01 4.70 -20.17
N PHE A 393 -10.53 3.48 -20.03
CA PHE A 393 -10.29 2.41 -21.01
C PHE A 393 -11.04 2.66 -22.32
N ASN A 394 -12.29 3.11 -22.24
CA ASN A 394 -13.11 3.42 -23.42
C ASN A 394 -12.46 4.52 -24.28
N LEU A 395 -12.08 5.64 -23.67
CA LEU A 395 -11.45 6.76 -24.36
C LEU A 395 -10.07 6.40 -24.91
N LEU A 396 -9.26 5.67 -24.14
CA LEU A 396 -7.96 5.22 -24.62
C LEU A 396 -8.13 4.35 -25.87
N ASN A 397 -8.98 3.31 -25.83
CA ASN A 397 -9.17 2.43 -26.97
C ASN A 397 -9.78 3.16 -28.18
N ASP A 398 -10.76 4.06 -27.98
CA ASP A 398 -11.35 4.86 -29.06
C ASP A 398 -10.30 5.75 -29.76
N VAL A 399 -9.42 6.41 -29.00
CA VAL A 399 -8.31 7.19 -29.56
C VAL A 399 -7.37 6.28 -30.38
N LEU A 400 -6.96 5.14 -29.83
CA LEU A 400 -6.01 4.25 -30.50
C LEU A 400 -6.61 3.68 -31.79
N ASP A 401 -7.86 3.20 -31.75
CA ASP A 401 -8.55 2.61 -32.91
C ASP A 401 -8.71 3.63 -34.05
N LYS A 402 -9.08 4.87 -33.74
CA LYS A 402 -9.18 5.95 -34.74
C LYS A 402 -7.84 6.29 -35.40
N PHE A 403 -6.77 6.37 -34.59
CA PHE A 403 -5.43 6.69 -35.09
C PHE A 403 -4.82 5.54 -35.90
N GLU A 404 -5.13 4.30 -35.52
CA GLU A 404 -4.74 3.09 -36.26
C GLU A 404 -5.48 3.02 -37.60
N LEU A 405 -6.79 3.24 -37.60
CA LEU A 405 -7.61 3.25 -38.81
C LEU A 405 -7.14 4.31 -39.82
N TYR A 406 -6.89 5.54 -39.35
CA TYR A 406 -6.43 6.63 -40.21
C TYR A 406 -5.07 6.31 -40.88
N GLN A 407 -4.17 5.66 -40.15
CA GLN A 407 -2.82 5.35 -40.63
C GLN A 407 -2.68 3.94 -41.24
N LYS A 408 -3.76 3.15 -41.25
CA LYS A 408 -3.78 1.73 -41.66
C LYS A 408 -2.73 0.89 -40.91
N LEU A 409 -2.63 1.10 -39.60
CA LEU A 409 -1.74 0.35 -38.72
C LEU A 409 -2.49 -0.83 -38.09
N ASP A 410 -1.77 -1.91 -37.80
CA ASP A 410 -2.29 -3.07 -37.09
C ASP A 410 -1.45 -3.36 -35.84
N PHE A 411 -2.00 -3.03 -34.66
CA PHE A 411 -1.40 -3.35 -33.36
C PHE A 411 -2.17 -4.47 -32.63
N THR A 412 -2.94 -5.30 -33.35
CA THR A 412 -3.77 -6.37 -32.77
C THR A 412 -2.96 -7.30 -31.86
N ASN A 413 -1.71 -7.63 -32.23
CA ASN A 413 -0.86 -8.51 -31.43
C ASN A 413 -0.49 -7.91 -30.07
N TYR A 414 -0.35 -6.60 -29.96
CA TYR A 414 -0.14 -5.94 -28.67
C TYR A 414 -1.45 -5.79 -27.90
N LYS A 415 -2.59 -5.51 -28.56
CA LYS A 415 -3.92 -5.52 -27.91
C LYS A 415 -4.26 -6.88 -27.30
N ASN A 416 -3.79 -7.97 -27.90
CA ASN A 416 -3.96 -9.32 -27.37
C ASN A 416 -3.28 -9.53 -26.01
N THR A 417 -2.25 -8.74 -25.64
CA THR A 417 -1.64 -8.88 -24.31
C THR A 417 -2.66 -8.59 -23.21
N ASN A 418 -3.41 -7.48 -23.31
CA ASN A 418 -4.50 -7.16 -22.37
C ASN A 418 -5.55 -8.27 -22.31
N LYS A 419 -5.91 -8.83 -23.47
CA LYS A 419 -6.91 -9.91 -23.55
C LYS A 419 -6.42 -11.17 -22.80
N ILE A 420 -5.17 -11.57 -23.03
CA ILE A 420 -4.58 -12.75 -22.40
C ILE A 420 -4.45 -12.54 -20.90
N SER A 421 -3.94 -11.39 -20.47
CA SER A 421 -3.83 -11.03 -19.05
C SER A 421 -5.19 -11.06 -18.36
N ASN A 422 -6.23 -10.51 -18.98
CA ASN A 422 -7.58 -10.53 -18.42
C ASN A 422 -8.12 -11.95 -18.22
N ILE A 423 -7.95 -12.83 -19.22
CA ILE A 423 -8.39 -14.22 -19.14
C ILE A 423 -7.63 -14.97 -18.03
N ILE A 424 -6.29 -14.83 -17.99
CA ILE A 424 -5.46 -15.47 -16.97
C ILE A 424 -5.82 -14.96 -15.57
N ASN A 425 -5.91 -13.64 -15.40
CA ASN A 425 -6.18 -13.03 -14.10
C ASN A 425 -7.56 -13.41 -13.56
N THR A 426 -8.57 -13.47 -14.43
CA THR A 426 -9.91 -13.94 -14.04
C THR A 426 -9.90 -15.42 -13.66
N THR A 427 -9.17 -16.24 -14.41
CA THR A 427 -9.13 -17.70 -14.20
C THR A 427 -8.37 -18.08 -12.94
N PHE A 428 -7.25 -17.42 -12.65
CA PHE A 428 -6.35 -17.76 -11.55
C PHE A 428 -6.44 -16.82 -10.35
N ASN A 429 -7.28 -15.78 -10.40
CA ASN A 429 -7.38 -14.72 -9.39
C ASN A 429 -6.01 -14.04 -9.12
N THR A 430 -5.35 -13.61 -10.20
CA THR A 430 -4.02 -12.98 -10.18
C THR A 430 -4.04 -11.56 -10.75
N TYR A 431 -2.90 -10.87 -10.70
CA TYR A 431 -2.66 -9.56 -11.33
C TYR A 431 -1.43 -9.59 -12.24
N ASN A 432 -1.29 -10.66 -13.02
CA ASN A 432 -0.21 -10.82 -13.97
C ASN A 432 -0.41 -9.93 -15.19
N VAL A 433 0.69 -9.76 -15.91
CA VAL A 433 0.77 -9.08 -17.20
C VAL A 433 1.26 -10.05 -18.26
N SER A 434 0.90 -9.78 -19.51
CA SER A 434 1.28 -10.54 -20.69
C SER A 434 2.19 -9.70 -21.56
N TYR A 435 3.22 -10.33 -22.11
CA TYR A 435 4.22 -9.71 -22.96
C TYR A 435 4.28 -10.45 -24.28
N LEU A 436 4.18 -9.72 -25.40
CA LEU A 436 4.38 -10.30 -26.73
C LEU A 436 5.88 -10.53 -26.95
N SER A 437 6.27 -11.77 -27.24
CA SER A 437 7.65 -12.10 -27.59
C SER A 437 7.93 -11.80 -29.07
N GLU A 438 8.80 -10.83 -29.31
CA GLU A 438 9.26 -10.43 -30.65
C GLU A 438 10.68 -10.94 -30.96
N ASP A 439 11.27 -11.75 -30.09
CA ASP A 439 12.58 -12.36 -30.35
C ASP A 439 12.53 -13.23 -31.61
N ILE A 440 13.40 -12.91 -32.56
CA ILE A 440 13.42 -13.52 -33.89
C ILE A 440 13.72 -15.02 -33.79
N LEU A 441 14.62 -15.44 -32.90
CA LEU A 441 14.99 -16.85 -32.77
C LEU A 441 13.83 -17.66 -32.18
N ILE A 442 13.19 -17.14 -31.13
CA ILE A 442 12.01 -17.79 -30.53
C ILE A 442 10.90 -17.95 -31.58
N ASN A 443 10.60 -16.89 -32.33
CA ASN A 443 9.57 -16.91 -33.36
C ASN A 443 9.92 -17.87 -34.51
N ASN A 444 11.19 -17.93 -34.94
CA ASN A 444 11.62 -18.88 -35.96
C ASN A 444 11.50 -20.33 -35.48
N PHE A 445 11.92 -20.64 -34.24
CA PHE A 445 11.70 -21.96 -33.65
C PHE A 445 10.22 -22.31 -33.59
N PHE A 446 9.36 -21.35 -33.27
CA PHE A 446 7.92 -21.60 -33.19
C PHE A 446 7.31 -21.95 -34.55
N LEU A 447 7.74 -21.26 -35.61
CA LEU A 447 7.25 -21.49 -36.97
C LEU A 447 7.83 -22.76 -37.61
N GLU A 448 9.13 -23.00 -37.45
CA GLU A 448 9.86 -24.05 -38.17
C GLU A 448 10.02 -25.34 -37.36
N ARG A 449 10.03 -25.25 -36.03
CA ARG A 449 10.34 -26.36 -35.11
C ARG A 449 9.39 -26.40 -33.90
N ASN A 450 8.09 -26.22 -34.13
CA ASN A 450 7.06 -26.19 -33.08
C ASN A 450 7.11 -27.39 -32.12
N GLN A 451 7.59 -28.57 -32.56
CA GLN A 451 7.77 -29.73 -31.70
C GLN A 451 8.64 -29.45 -30.46
N LEU A 452 9.61 -28.53 -30.55
CA LEU A 452 10.49 -28.16 -29.42
C LEU A 452 9.70 -27.57 -28.24
N PHE A 453 8.60 -26.88 -28.52
CA PHE A 453 7.72 -26.28 -27.51
C PHE A 453 6.86 -27.32 -26.76
N LYS A 454 6.81 -28.55 -27.26
CA LYS A 454 6.08 -29.68 -26.66
C LYS A 454 7.01 -30.66 -25.95
N GLU A 455 8.32 -30.42 -25.98
CA GLU A 455 9.27 -31.30 -25.31
C GLU A 455 9.18 -31.17 -23.79
N LYS A 456 9.50 -32.27 -23.11
CA LYS A 456 9.58 -32.30 -21.65
C LYS A 456 10.76 -31.46 -21.17
N ILE A 457 10.70 -31.08 -19.90
CA ILE A 457 11.71 -30.22 -19.28
C ILE A 457 12.99 -31.00 -19.03
N THR A 458 14.12 -30.38 -19.39
CA THR A 458 15.45 -30.98 -19.33
C THR A 458 16.30 -30.45 -18.16
N PHE A 459 16.06 -29.24 -17.65
CA PHE A 459 16.83 -28.67 -16.54
C PHE A 459 16.00 -27.73 -15.63
N PRO A 460 16.44 -27.48 -14.38
CA PRO A 460 15.66 -26.76 -13.37
C PRO A 460 15.25 -25.34 -13.75
N ASP A 461 16.14 -24.55 -14.38
CA ASP A 461 15.82 -23.16 -14.72
C ASP A 461 14.69 -23.06 -15.76
N ALA A 462 14.64 -23.98 -16.74
CA ALA A 462 13.53 -24.06 -17.68
C ALA A 462 12.21 -24.32 -16.95
N LEU A 463 12.19 -25.20 -15.95
CA LEU A 463 10.98 -25.41 -15.13
C LEU A 463 10.56 -24.14 -14.39
N ILE A 464 11.50 -23.51 -13.68
CA ILE A 464 11.21 -22.37 -12.80
C ILE A 464 10.70 -21.17 -13.61
N TYR A 465 11.32 -20.87 -14.75
CA TYR A 465 10.98 -19.70 -15.55
C TYR A 465 9.93 -19.98 -16.62
N CYS A 466 10.04 -21.08 -17.38
CA CYS A 466 9.14 -21.40 -18.48
C CYS A 466 7.88 -22.16 -18.02
N GLY A 467 7.84 -22.62 -16.77
CA GLY A 467 6.74 -23.40 -16.22
C GLY A 467 6.77 -24.86 -16.67
N VAL A 468 5.79 -25.64 -16.20
CA VAL A 468 5.71 -27.09 -16.48
C VAL A 468 5.39 -27.39 -17.94
N GLU A 469 4.46 -26.62 -18.50
CA GLU A 469 3.91 -26.84 -19.83
C GLU A 469 3.48 -25.50 -20.44
N ILE A 470 3.66 -25.38 -21.75
CA ILE A 470 3.24 -24.21 -22.53
C ILE A 470 1.74 -24.34 -22.87
N LEU A 471 0.97 -23.28 -22.64
CA LEU A 471 -0.44 -23.27 -23.02
C LEU A 471 -0.58 -23.00 -24.53
N LEU A 472 -0.90 -24.04 -25.29
CA LEU A 472 -0.98 -23.95 -26.76
C LEU A 472 -2.27 -23.28 -27.28
N SER A 473 -3.34 -23.33 -26.50
CA SER A 473 -4.60 -22.66 -26.83
C SER A 473 -5.21 -22.04 -25.59
N LEU A 474 -5.70 -20.80 -25.70
CA LEU A 474 -6.44 -20.13 -24.63
C LEU A 474 -7.75 -20.85 -24.27
N SER A 475 -8.30 -21.68 -25.17
CA SER A 475 -9.48 -22.51 -24.88
C SER A 475 -9.24 -23.52 -23.76
N ASP A 476 -7.98 -23.91 -23.55
CA ASP A 476 -7.63 -25.03 -22.66
C ASP A 476 -7.21 -24.54 -21.28
N ILE A 477 -7.44 -23.25 -20.97
CA ILE A 477 -6.97 -22.62 -19.73
C ILE A 477 -7.59 -23.24 -18.48
N ASP A 478 -8.86 -23.66 -18.54
CA ASP A 478 -9.53 -24.32 -17.43
C ASP A 478 -8.96 -25.72 -17.17
N GLU A 479 -8.66 -26.48 -18.23
CA GLU A 479 -7.97 -27.77 -18.11
C GLU A 479 -6.57 -27.59 -17.52
N TYR A 480 -5.83 -26.59 -18.00
CA TYR A 480 -4.52 -26.24 -17.47
C TYR A 480 -4.58 -25.91 -15.97
N LYS A 481 -5.56 -25.09 -15.56
CA LYS A 481 -5.78 -24.75 -14.15
C LYS A 481 -6.06 -25.99 -13.31
N ASN A 482 -6.92 -26.89 -13.77
CA ASN A 482 -7.23 -28.12 -13.05
C ASN A 482 -6.01 -29.05 -12.90
N LYS A 483 -5.13 -29.05 -13.90
CA LYS A 483 -3.92 -29.90 -13.93
C LYS A 483 -2.79 -29.35 -13.04
N TYR A 484 -2.55 -28.04 -13.08
CA TYR A 484 -1.35 -27.44 -12.48
C TYR A 484 -1.64 -26.49 -11.31
N ASN A 485 -2.85 -25.94 -11.21
CA ASN A 485 -3.26 -24.95 -10.22
C ASN A 485 -2.33 -23.71 -10.15
N GLU A 486 -1.69 -23.38 -11.26
CA GLU A 486 -0.86 -22.19 -11.42
C GLU A 486 -1.03 -21.59 -12.84
N PRO A 487 -0.87 -20.26 -13.01
CA PRO A 487 -0.96 -19.64 -14.31
C PRO A 487 0.13 -20.14 -15.27
N PRO A 488 -0.18 -20.40 -16.55
CA PRO A 488 0.84 -20.69 -17.54
C PRO A 488 1.81 -19.52 -17.69
N LYS A 489 3.11 -19.82 -17.83
CA LYS A 489 4.16 -18.81 -18.03
C LYS A 489 4.30 -18.42 -19.50
N ILE A 490 4.07 -19.36 -20.41
CA ILE A 490 4.17 -19.17 -21.85
C ILE A 490 2.85 -19.63 -22.47
N ILE A 491 2.33 -18.81 -23.37
CA ILE A 491 1.05 -18.99 -24.05
C ILE A 491 1.26 -18.77 -25.54
N THR A 492 0.66 -19.61 -26.37
CA THR A 492 0.57 -19.34 -27.80
C THR A 492 -0.85 -18.89 -28.16
N PHE A 493 -0.96 -17.80 -28.91
CA PHE A 493 -2.24 -17.26 -29.34
C PHE A 493 -2.08 -16.58 -30.70
N ASN A 494 -3.00 -16.83 -31.64
CA ASN A 494 -2.96 -16.29 -33.01
C ASN A 494 -1.58 -16.41 -33.69
N ASN A 495 -0.95 -17.58 -33.56
CA ASN A 495 0.38 -17.88 -34.12
C ASN A 495 1.51 -16.97 -33.61
N LYS A 496 1.37 -16.46 -32.38
CA LYS A 496 2.37 -15.67 -31.66
C LYS A 496 2.60 -16.23 -30.26
N ILE A 497 3.75 -15.92 -29.69
CA ILE A 497 4.14 -16.30 -28.34
C ILE A 497 3.95 -15.12 -27.39
N TYR A 498 3.30 -15.41 -26.28
CA TYR A 498 3.05 -14.49 -25.18
C TYR A 498 3.63 -15.06 -23.89
N ILE A 499 4.19 -14.19 -23.07
CA ILE A 499 4.81 -14.55 -21.79
C ILE A 499 4.07 -13.86 -20.66
N ASN A 500 3.67 -14.63 -19.67
CA ASN A 500 2.85 -14.19 -18.55
C ASN A 500 3.63 -14.25 -17.23
N ALA A 501 3.70 -13.11 -16.54
CA ALA A 501 4.35 -12.98 -15.24
C ALA A 501 3.77 -11.81 -14.45
N HIS A 502 4.24 -11.57 -13.23
CA HIS A 502 3.73 -10.47 -12.40
C HIS A 502 4.21 -9.08 -12.85
N SER A 503 5.21 -8.98 -13.72
CA SER A 503 5.72 -7.72 -14.30
C SER A 503 6.38 -7.97 -15.67
N ILE A 504 6.51 -6.92 -16.50
CA ILE A 504 7.23 -7.03 -17.78
C ILE A 504 8.68 -7.45 -17.56
N THR A 505 9.33 -6.96 -16.50
CA THR A 505 10.71 -7.34 -16.20
C THR A 505 10.84 -8.85 -16.05
N LYS A 506 9.90 -9.49 -15.35
CA LYS A 506 9.88 -10.94 -15.26
C LYS A 506 9.50 -11.64 -16.56
N CYS A 507 8.61 -11.06 -17.38
CA CYS A 507 8.34 -11.62 -18.69
C CYS A 507 9.62 -11.68 -19.56
N ARG A 508 10.47 -10.65 -19.50
CA ARG A 508 11.74 -10.63 -20.23
C ARG A 508 12.75 -11.64 -19.71
N GLU A 509 12.86 -11.80 -18.39
CA GLU A 509 13.68 -12.87 -17.80
C GLU A 509 13.22 -14.26 -18.28
N ILE A 510 11.90 -14.49 -18.37
CA ILE A 510 11.35 -15.74 -18.90
C ILE A 510 11.67 -15.89 -20.40
N GLU A 511 11.60 -14.82 -21.19
CA GLU A 511 11.95 -14.84 -22.62
C GLU A 511 13.41 -15.26 -22.85
N GLU A 512 14.34 -14.72 -22.04
CA GLU A 512 15.76 -15.07 -22.10
C GLU A 512 15.99 -16.56 -21.82
N VAL A 513 15.34 -17.08 -20.77
CA VAL A 513 15.44 -18.51 -20.41
C VAL A 513 14.78 -19.37 -21.48
N LEU A 514 13.61 -18.97 -22.00
CA LEU A 514 12.94 -19.69 -23.11
C LEU A 514 13.85 -19.78 -24.34
N LYS A 515 14.49 -18.67 -24.72
CA LYS A 515 15.40 -18.66 -25.86
C LYS A 515 16.56 -19.64 -25.68
N SER A 516 17.23 -19.56 -24.53
CA SER A 516 18.35 -20.47 -24.22
C SER A 516 17.89 -21.92 -24.21
N ASN A 517 16.72 -22.21 -23.63
CA ASN A 517 16.14 -23.55 -23.60
C ASN A 517 15.88 -24.10 -25.00
N LEU A 518 15.29 -23.30 -25.91
CA LEU A 518 15.05 -23.73 -27.29
C LEU A 518 16.36 -24.00 -28.04
N MET A 519 17.37 -23.16 -27.87
CA MET A 519 18.69 -23.37 -28.46
C MET A 519 19.38 -24.63 -27.93
N ILE A 520 19.18 -24.97 -26.64
CA ILE A 520 19.70 -26.19 -26.04
C ILE A 520 18.95 -27.41 -26.58
N LEU A 521 17.63 -27.35 -26.68
CA LEU A 521 16.79 -28.46 -27.18
C LEU A 521 17.00 -28.71 -28.68
N ASP A 522 17.46 -27.72 -29.44
CA ASP A 522 17.70 -27.83 -30.87
C ASP A 522 18.99 -28.61 -31.19
N ASN A 523 18.97 -29.92 -30.93
CA ASN A 523 20.06 -30.82 -31.26
C ASN A 523 19.55 -32.25 -31.56
N ASN A 524 20.42 -33.07 -32.16
CA ASN A 524 20.10 -34.44 -32.57
C ASN A 524 20.51 -35.52 -31.54
N PHE A 525 20.88 -35.13 -30.32
CA PHE A 525 21.27 -36.10 -29.28
C PHE A 525 20.05 -36.67 -28.56
N ASN A 526 20.22 -37.86 -27.96
CA ASN A 526 19.23 -38.41 -27.04
C ASN A 526 19.16 -37.54 -25.78
N LYS A 527 17.96 -37.11 -25.40
CA LYS A 527 17.73 -36.14 -24.33
C LYS A 527 17.36 -36.86 -23.04
N ASN A 528 17.96 -36.41 -21.94
CA ASN A 528 17.54 -36.78 -20.60
C ASN A 528 16.60 -35.72 -20.06
N TYR A 529 15.44 -36.14 -19.55
CA TYR A 529 14.42 -35.26 -19.00
C TYR A 529 14.37 -35.38 -17.48
N LEU A 530 13.95 -34.31 -16.81
CA LEU A 530 13.75 -34.34 -15.37
C LEU A 530 12.65 -35.35 -15.01
N PRO A 531 12.89 -36.23 -14.01
CA PRO A 531 11.86 -37.16 -13.57
C PRO A 531 10.75 -36.42 -12.83
N LEU A 532 9.54 -36.99 -12.84
CA LEU A 532 8.34 -36.34 -12.29
C LEU A 532 8.48 -35.95 -10.80
N ASN A 533 9.16 -36.77 -10.00
CA ASN A 533 9.42 -36.47 -8.60
C ASN A 533 10.28 -35.21 -8.42
N GLU A 534 11.29 -35.01 -9.28
CA GLU A 534 12.13 -33.82 -9.27
C GLU A 534 11.31 -32.59 -9.69
N ILE A 535 10.50 -32.69 -10.75
CA ILE A 535 9.60 -31.61 -11.18
C ILE A 535 8.65 -31.21 -10.02
N CYS A 536 8.04 -32.19 -9.35
CA CYS A 536 7.19 -31.93 -8.19
C CYS A 536 7.94 -31.28 -7.01
N PHE A 537 9.20 -31.67 -6.78
CA PHE A 537 10.05 -31.11 -5.74
C PHE A 537 10.41 -29.66 -6.05
N LEU A 538 10.93 -29.39 -7.26
CA LEU A 538 11.34 -28.07 -7.72
C LEU A 538 10.16 -27.09 -7.78
N ASN A 539 8.98 -27.52 -8.23
CA ASN A 539 7.76 -26.70 -8.22
C ASN A 539 7.28 -26.33 -6.81
N LYS A 540 7.57 -27.17 -5.82
CA LYS A 540 7.29 -26.89 -4.41
C LYS A 540 8.45 -26.18 -3.71
N TRP A 541 9.58 -25.98 -4.39
CA TRP A 541 10.79 -25.46 -3.77
C TRP A 541 10.66 -23.96 -3.54
N ASP A 542 10.62 -23.59 -2.26
CA ASP A 542 10.38 -22.25 -1.70
C ASP A 542 11.37 -21.14 -2.09
N ALA A 543 12.36 -21.38 -2.96
CA ALA A 543 13.28 -20.34 -3.41
C ALA A 543 12.56 -19.18 -4.14
N GLU A 544 11.40 -19.43 -4.75
CA GLU A 544 10.51 -18.38 -5.28
C GLU A 544 9.69 -17.66 -4.20
N LYS A 545 9.30 -18.31 -3.09
CA LYS A 545 8.64 -17.60 -1.98
C LYS A 545 9.59 -16.58 -1.35
N TYR A 546 10.88 -16.89 -1.28
CA TYR A 546 11.92 -15.97 -0.80
C TYR A 546 12.28 -14.87 -1.81
N ARG A 547 12.25 -15.14 -3.14
CA ARG A 547 12.48 -14.14 -4.19
C ARG A 547 11.29 -13.24 -4.51
N LYS A 548 10.06 -13.67 -4.19
CA LYS A 548 8.83 -12.83 -4.27
C LYS A 548 8.71 -11.84 -3.10
N LEU A 549 9.53 -11.98 -2.06
CA LEU A 549 9.59 -11.10 -0.89
C LEU A 549 10.67 -10.01 -0.98
N LEU A 550 11.49 -10.01 -2.04
CA LEU A 550 12.44 -8.96 -2.41
C LEU A 550 11.88 -8.14 -3.58
#